data_AF-A0A416SZV7-F1
#
_entry.id   AF-A0A416SZV7-F1
#
_cell.length_a   1.000
_cell.length_b   1.000
_cell.length_c   1.000
_cell.angle_alpha   90.00
_cell.angle_beta   90.00
_cell.angle_gamma   90.00
#
_symmetry.space_group_name_H-M   'P 1'
#
loop_
_entity.id
_entity.type
_entity.pdbx_description
1 polymer ?
#
loop_
_entity_poly.entity_id
_entity_poly.type
_entity_poly.pdbx_seq_one_letter_code
_entity_poly.pdbx_strand_id
1 'polypeptide(L)'
;MLKRDERRKFPYYGILPLILTLTANFIAYFGTRPFTSSWKHYNIETVLDQQIPVIPWTIVIYFGCYLVWIVNYLIAASREKEFVWRFFAADVLARLVCMAFYLLLPTTNVRPSIPEQGFWNQMLALLYQMDAADNLFPSIHCLNSWFCYIAVRSRREIPRWYQRFSFWAALAVFVSTLTTKQHVIADVIGGALLAEVTWQIAGRTHLGTWYGMILERRRWKRRAE
;
A
#
# COMPACT_ATOMS: atom_id res chain seq x y z
N MET A 1 -6.47 44.65 2.76
CA MET A 1 -5.37 44.11 1.94
C MET A 1 -5.28 42.59 2.14
N LEU A 2 -6.09 41.83 1.41
CA LEU A 2 -5.99 40.37 1.35
C LEU A 2 -4.89 40.02 0.34
N LYS A 3 -3.72 39.62 0.84
CA LYS A 3 -2.61 39.15 -0.01
C LYS A 3 -3.05 37.84 -0.68
N ARG A 4 -3.34 37.96 -1.98
CA ARG A 4 -3.05 37.02 -3.07
C ARG A 4 -3.15 35.54 -2.71
N ASP A 5 -4.23 34.93 -3.18
CA ASP A 5 -4.38 33.49 -3.40
C ASP A 5 -3.28 33.01 -4.38
N GLU A 6 -2.09 32.74 -3.84
CA GLU A 6 -1.10 31.94 -4.52
C GLU A 6 -1.65 30.52 -4.56
N ARG A 7 -2.23 30.14 -5.72
CA ARG A 7 -2.48 28.73 -6.07
C ARG A 7 -1.23 27.93 -5.68
N ARG A 8 -1.26 27.26 -4.52
CA ARG A 8 -0.16 26.42 -4.04
C ARG A 8 0.03 25.33 -5.07
N LYS A 9 0.96 25.54 -5.99
CA LYS A 9 1.32 24.55 -7.01
C LYS A 9 1.77 23.30 -6.27
N PHE A 10 1.28 22.14 -6.70
CA PHE A 10 1.69 20.85 -6.14
C PHE A 10 3.22 20.77 -6.10
N PRO A 11 3.82 20.42 -4.95
CA PRO A 11 5.26 20.53 -4.78
C PRO A 11 5.99 19.57 -5.73
N TYR A 12 6.91 20.12 -6.51
CA TYR A 12 7.68 19.35 -7.48
C TYR A 12 8.48 18.20 -6.84
N TYR A 13 8.85 18.33 -5.57
CA TYR A 13 9.61 17.34 -4.82
C TYR A 13 8.75 16.15 -4.38
N GLY A 14 7.42 16.26 -4.44
CA GLY A 14 6.49 15.15 -4.20
C GLY A 14 6.18 14.31 -5.45
N ILE A 15 6.30 14.89 -6.64
CA ILE A 15 5.96 14.20 -7.91
C ILE A 15 6.87 13.00 -8.17
N LEU A 16 8.19 13.19 -8.08
CA LEU A 16 9.13 12.11 -8.37
C LEU A 16 9.02 10.94 -7.37
N PRO A 17 8.94 11.17 -6.04
CA PRO A 17 8.67 10.09 -5.08
C PRO A 17 7.36 9.33 -5.33
N LEU A 18 6.29 10.03 -5.73
CA LEU A 18 5.03 9.38 -6.11
C LEU A 18 5.21 8.40 -7.28
N ILE A 19 5.84 8.88 -8.36
CA ILE A 19 6.12 8.05 -9.54
C ILE A 19 6.97 6.85 -9.14
N LEU A 20 8.05 7.06 -8.39
CA LEU A 20 8.94 5.98 -7.96
C LEU A 20 8.22 4.94 -7.10
N THR A 21 7.31 5.37 -6.23
CA THR A 21 6.55 4.48 -5.37
C THR A 21 5.54 3.66 -6.16
N LEU A 22 4.86 4.30 -7.13
CA LEU A 22 3.99 3.60 -8.06
C LEU A 22 4.78 2.58 -8.88
N THR A 23 5.94 2.97 -9.42
CA THR A 23 6.84 2.05 -10.14
C THR A 23 7.31 0.90 -9.25
N ALA A 24 7.72 1.18 -8.01
CA ALA A 24 8.13 0.16 -7.06
C ALA A 24 7.00 -0.82 -6.71
N ASN A 25 5.75 -0.33 -6.64
CA ASN A 25 4.56 -1.18 -6.47
C ASN A 25 4.39 -2.14 -7.66
N PHE A 26 4.41 -1.62 -8.89
CA PHE A 26 4.31 -2.46 -10.09
C PHE A 26 5.45 -3.48 -10.19
N ILE A 27 6.68 -3.10 -9.87
CA ILE A 27 7.83 -4.02 -9.88
C ILE A 27 7.67 -5.09 -8.81
N ALA A 28 7.32 -4.72 -7.56
CA ALA A 28 7.16 -5.69 -6.49
C ALA A 28 6.05 -6.71 -6.81
N TYR A 29 4.95 -6.24 -7.41
CA TYR A 29 3.79 -7.08 -7.69
C TYR A 29 3.92 -7.90 -8.97
N PHE A 30 4.19 -7.25 -10.10
CA PHE A 30 4.24 -7.91 -11.40
C PHE A 30 5.64 -8.39 -11.78
N GLY A 31 6.69 -7.74 -11.27
CA GLY A 31 8.07 -8.08 -11.61
C GLY A 31 8.54 -9.39 -10.96
N THR A 32 7.94 -9.82 -9.86
CA THR A 32 8.28 -11.07 -9.17
C THR A 32 7.59 -12.30 -9.79
N ARG A 33 6.36 -12.15 -10.28
CA ARG A 33 5.51 -13.24 -10.83
C ARG A 33 6.20 -14.10 -11.91
N PRO A 34 6.92 -13.54 -12.91
CA PRO A 34 7.59 -14.34 -13.93
C PRO A 34 8.63 -15.32 -13.36
N PHE A 35 9.24 -14.99 -12.22
CA PHE A 35 10.25 -15.81 -11.58
C PHE A 35 9.64 -16.85 -10.63
N THR A 36 8.49 -16.54 -10.01
CA THR A 36 7.90 -17.36 -8.94
C THR A 36 6.75 -18.26 -9.43
N SER A 37 6.30 -18.13 -10.68
CA SER A 37 5.13 -18.85 -11.21
C SER A 37 5.24 -20.37 -11.18
N SER A 38 6.46 -20.92 -11.34
CA SER A 38 6.73 -22.36 -11.31
C SER A 38 7.19 -22.87 -9.95
N TRP A 39 7.35 -21.97 -8.96
CA TRP A 39 7.88 -22.34 -7.66
C TRP A 39 6.81 -22.96 -6.76
N LYS A 40 7.24 -23.58 -5.67
CA LYS A 40 6.32 -24.00 -4.61
C LYS A 40 5.87 -22.77 -3.83
N HIS A 41 4.56 -22.56 -3.75
CA HIS A 41 3.96 -21.54 -2.89
C HIS A 41 3.49 -22.19 -1.58
N TYR A 42 3.76 -21.52 -0.47
CA TYR A 42 3.42 -22.00 0.86
C TYR A 42 2.07 -21.46 1.28
N ASN A 43 1.11 -22.36 1.55
CA ASN A 43 -0.13 -21.97 2.19
C ASN A 43 0.12 -21.76 3.68
N ILE A 44 -0.07 -20.52 4.14
CA ILE A 44 0.12 -20.11 5.54
C ILE A 44 -1.22 -19.83 6.25
N GLU A 45 -2.34 -20.28 5.66
CA GLU A 45 -3.66 -20.20 6.25
C GLU A 45 -3.74 -20.99 7.57
N THR A 46 -4.35 -20.37 8.58
CA THR A 46 -4.59 -20.96 9.90
C THR A 46 -6.05 -21.36 10.08
N VAL A 47 -6.35 -22.07 11.17
CA VAL A 47 -7.75 -22.39 11.55
C VAL A 47 -8.60 -21.12 11.74
N LEU A 48 -7.99 -20.03 12.23
CA LEU A 48 -8.70 -18.76 12.39
C LEU A 48 -9.08 -18.16 11.04
N ASP A 49 -8.21 -18.26 10.04
CA ASP A 49 -8.49 -17.78 8.68
C ASP A 49 -9.65 -18.54 8.04
N GLN A 50 -9.72 -19.85 8.26
CA GLN A 50 -10.79 -20.71 7.74
C GLN A 50 -12.16 -20.36 8.33
N GLN A 51 -12.21 -19.85 9.56
CA GLN A 51 -13.45 -19.41 10.21
C GLN A 51 -13.97 -18.08 9.66
N ILE A 52 -13.13 -17.28 8.99
CA ILE A 52 -13.59 -16.03 8.37
C ILE A 52 -14.48 -16.37 7.16
N PRO A 53 -15.76 -15.96 7.16
CA PRO A 53 -16.65 -16.26 6.04
C PRO A 53 -16.30 -15.40 4.83
N VAL A 54 -16.59 -15.92 3.65
CA VAL A 54 -16.60 -15.08 2.44
C VAL A 54 -17.78 -14.13 2.50
N ILE A 55 -17.52 -12.84 2.35
CA ILE A 55 -18.56 -11.80 2.32
C ILE A 55 -18.42 -11.02 1.00
N PRO A 56 -19.06 -11.47 -0.09
CA PRO A 56 -18.76 -10.98 -1.45
C PRO A 56 -18.92 -9.48 -1.64
N TRP A 57 -19.89 -8.83 -0.98
CA TRP A 57 -20.11 -7.39 -1.15
C TRP A 57 -18.93 -6.55 -0.68
N THR A 58 -18.07 -7.05 0.21
CA THR A 58 -16.90 -6.30 0.70
C THR A 58 -15.86 -6.04 -0.40
N ILE A 59 -16.00 -6.66 -1.59
CA ILE A 59 -15.21 -6.33 -2.78
C ILE A 59 -15.31 -4.85 -3.17
N VAL A 60 -16.42 -4.18 -2.85
CA VAL A 60 -16.56 -2.74 -3.08
C VAL A 60 -15.54 -1.93 -2.25
N ILE A 61 -15.21 -2.40 -1.06
CA ILE A 61 -14.18 -1.80 -0.20
C ILE A 61 -12.79 -2.13 -0.77
N TYR A 62 -12.60 -3.37 -1.23
CA TYR A 62 -11.35 -3.83 -1.84
C TYR A 62 -10.95 -3.00 -3.06
N PHE A 63 -11.89 -2.66 -3.95
CA PHE A 63 -11.60 -1.76 -5.07
C PHE A 63 -11.72 -0.28 -4.68
N GLY A 64 -12.63 0.08 -3.78
CA GLY A 64 -12.82 1.46 -3.33
C GLY A 64 -11.58 2.05 -2.66
N CYS A 65 -10.71 1.21 -2.08
CA CYS A 65 -9.49 1.67 -1.42
C CYS A 65 -8.52 2.40 -2.37
N TYR A 66 -8.50 2.09 -3.67
CA TYR A 66 -7.64 2.78 -4.63
C TYR A 66 -7.89 4.29 -4.66
N LEU A 67 -9.15 4.72 -4.53
CA LEU A 67 -9.49 6.15 -4.44
C LEU A 67 -8.95 6.79 -3.16
N VAL A 68 -9.10 6.09 -2.03
CA VAL A 68 -8.56 6.52 -0.73
C VAL A 68 -7.04 6.62 -0.80
N TRP A 69 -6.38 5.68 -1.48
CA TRP A 69 -4.94 5.70 -1.68
C TRP A 69 -4.51 6.89 -2.51
N ILE A 70 -5.13 7.12 -3.68
CA ILE A 70 -4.81 8.27 -4.54
C ILE A 70 -4.87 9.57 -3.72
N VAL A 71 -5.96 9.81 -2.99
CA VAL A 71 -6.11 11.03 -2.20
C VAL A 71 -5.04 11.14 -1.10
N ASN A 72 -4.83 10.09 -0.30
CA ASN A 72 -3.88 10.15 0.82
C ASN A 72 -2.42 10.22 0.36
N TYR A 73 -2.05 9.59 -0.76
CA TYR A 73 -0.72 9.70 -1.34
C TYR A 73 -0.47 11.09 -1.93
N LEU A 74 -1.48 11.72 -2.55
CA LEU A 74 -1.39 13.11 -2.98
C LEU A 74 -1.26 14.05 -1.77
N ILE A 75 -2.00 13.79 -0.68
CA ILE A 75 -1.82 14.52 0.59
C ILE A 75 -0.38 14.35 1.08
N ALA A 76 0.13 13.11 1.19
CA ALA A 76 1.49 12.81 1.64
C ALA A 76 2.55 13.51 0.80
N ALA A 77 2.38 13.54 -0.52
CA ALA A 77 3.30 14.20 -1.45
C ALA A 77 3.21 15.72 -1.44
N SER A 78 2.10 16.28 -0.97
CA SER A 78 1.88 17.74 -0.85
C SER A 78 2.43 18.32 0.46
N ARG A 79 3.06 17.49 1.28
CA ARG A 79 3.57 17.85 2.60
C ARG A 79 4.90 18.56 2.55
N GLU A 80 5.36 19.00 3.72
CA GLU A 80 6.73 19.49 3.89
C GLU A 80 7.76 18.45 3.42
N LYS A 81 8.84 18.97 2.84
CA LYS A 81 9.83 18.21 2.09
C LYS A 81 10.45 17.07 2.90
N GLU A 82 10.76 17.31 4.18
CA GLU A 82 11.31 16.28 5.08
C GLU A 82 10.32 15.14 5.30
N PHE A 83 9.02 15.46 5.44
CA PHE A 83 7.99 14.44 5.56
C PHE A 83 7.85 13.61 4.29
N VAL A 84 7.77 14.26 3.12
CA VAL A 84 7.68 13.59 1.83
C VAL A 84 8.80 12.56 1.70
N TRP A 85 10.04 12.98 1.94
CA TRP A 85 11.18 12.09 1.82
C TRP A 85 11.15 10.93 2.81
N ARG A 86 10.83 11.19 4.08
CA ARG A 86 10.69 10.13 5.08
C ARG A 86 9.60 9.14 4.70
N PHE A 87 8.44 9.64 4.31
CA PHE A 87 7.26 8.84 3.98
C PHE A 87 7.55 7.90 2.79
N PHE A 88 8.03 8.46 1.69
CA PHE A 88 8.29 7.66 0.49
C PHE A 88 9.51 6.76 0.61
N ALA A 89 10.52 7.13 1.42
CA ALA A 89 11.62 6.23 1.73
C ALA A 89 11.15 5.02 2.56
N ALA A 90 10.27 5.24 3.54
CA ALA A 90 9.66 4.16 4.33
C ALA A 90 8.80 3.23 3.45
N ASP A 91 7.99 3.81 2.56
CA ASP A 91 7.13 3.04 1.64
C ASP A 91 7.97 2.21 0.65
N VAL A 92 8.95 2.82 -0.03
CA VAL A 92 9.85 2.10 -0.95
C VAL A 92 10.59 0.98 -0.21
N LEU A 93 11.11 1.22 0.99
CA LEU A 93 11.75 0.18 1.79
C LEU A 93 10.77 -0.96 2.09
N ALA A 94 9.54 -0.65 2.48
CA ALA A 94 8.52 -1.66 2.77
C ALA A 94 8.21 -2.53 1.54
N ARG A 95 8.11 -1.93 0.35
CA ARG A 95 7.90 -2.67 -0.90
C ARG A 95 9.08 -3.55 -1.28
N LEU A 96 10.30 -3.10 -1.03
CA LEU A 96 11.49 -3.94 -1.23
C LEU A 96 11.48 -5.14 -0.29
N VAL A 97 11.02 -4.96 0.96
CA VAL A 97 10.84 -6.08 1.89
C VAL A 97 9.73 -7.02 1.41
N CYS A 98 8.57 -6.51 0.96
CA CYS A 98 7.53 -7.35 0.34
C CYS A 98 8.09 -8.15 -0.85
N MET A 99 8.80 -7.49 -1.76
CA MET A 99 9.44 -8.13 -2.91
C MET A 99 10.42 -9.24 -2.49
N ALA A 100 11.20 -9.02 -1.42
CA ALA A 100 12.08 -10.04 -0.87
C ALA A 100 11.28 -11.24 -0.33
N PHE A 101 10.20 -11.02 0.40
CA PHE A 101 9.33 -12.12 0.85
C PHE A 101 8.71 -12.88 -0.33
N TYR A 102 8.21 -12.19 -1.35
CA TYR A 102 7.62 -12.82 -2.53
C TYR A 102 8.62 -13.70 -3.29
N LEU A 103 9.91 -13.35 -3.26
CA LEU A 103 10.98 -14.13 -3.89
C LEU A 103 11.60 -15.20 -2.97
N LEU A 104 11.65 -14.98 -1.66
CA LEU A 104 12.31 -15.92 -0.74
C LEU A 104 11.33 -16.93 -0.13
N LEU A 105 10.08 -16.52 0.05
CA LEU A 105 9.00 -17.30 0.63
C LEU A 105 7.69 -16.97 -0.10
N PRO A 106 7.49 -17.45 -1.34
CA PRO A 106 6.23 -17.25 -2.06
C PRO A 106 5.09 -17.90 -1.28
N THR A 107 4.08 -17.12 -0.90
CA THR A 107 2.93 -17.60 -0.13
C THR A 107 1.66 -17.58 -0.96
N THR A 108 0.75 -18.50 -0.66
CA THR A 108 -0.58 -18.62 -1.27
C THR A 108 -1.66 -18.88 -0.22
N ASN A 109 -2.92 -18.92 -0.63
CA ASN A 109 -4.06 -19.31 0.19
C ASN A 109 -5.09 -20.09 -0.64
N VAL A 110 -6.04 -20.73 0.03
CA VAL A 110 -7.14 -21.42 -0.64
C VAL A 110 -8.33 -20.49 -0.77
N ARG A 111 -8.73 -20.21 -2.02
CA ARG A 111 -9.93 -19.44 -2.33
C ARG A 111 -11.09 -20.40 -2.60
N PRO A 112 -12.23 -20.25 -1.92
CA PRO A 112 -13.38 -21.11 -2.15
C PRO A 112 -14.02 -20.82 -3.51
N SER A 113 -14.70 -21.82 -4.08
CA SER A 113 -15.59 -21.58 -5.22
C SER A 113 -16.75 -20.67 -4.80
N ILE A 114 -17.04 -19.67 -5.62
CA ILE A 114 -18.11 -18.71 -5.36
C ILE A 114 -19.34 -19.11 -6.19
N PRO A 115 -20.55 -19.17 -5.60
CA PRO A 115 -21.76 -19.44 -6.36
C PRO A 115 -21.96 -18.43 -7.50
N GLU A 116 -22.38 -18.87 -8.69
CA GLU A 116 -22.49 -18.00 -9.87
C GLU A 116 -23.61 -16.94 -9.77
N GLN A 117 -24.58 -17.16 -8.87
CA GLN A 117 -25.75 -16.30 -8.72
C GLN A 117 -25.44 -15.11 -7.81
N GLY A 118 -25.86 -13.92 -8.24
CA GLY A 118 -25.78 -12.68 -7.47
C GLY A 118 -24.67 -11.74 -7.94
N PHE A 119 -24.98 -10.45 -8.00
CA PHE A 119 -24.07 -9.41 -8.51
C PHE A 119 -22.71 -9.40 -7.80
N TRP A 120 -22.70 -9.41 -6.46
CA TRP A 120 -21.46 -9.39 -5.68
C TRP A 120 -20.61 -10.65 -5.85
N ASN A 121 -21.26 -11.79 -6.05
CA ASN A 121 -20.58 -13.06 -6.27
C ASN A 121 -19.85 -13.06 -7.62
N GLN A 122 -20.48 -12.54 -8.67
CA GLN A 122 -19.86 -12.39 -9.98
C GLN A 122 -18.68 -11.43 -9.95
N MET A 123 -18.80 -10.31 -9.22
CA MET A 123 -17.67 -9.39 -9.02
C MET A 123 -16.51 -10.07 -8.28
N LEU A 124 -16.79 -10.86 -7.24
CA LEU A 124 -15.76 -11.60 -6.50
C LEU A 124 -15.10 -12.68 -7.35
N ALA A 125 -15.89 -13.43 -8.13
CA ALA A 125 -15.36 -14.41 -9.07
C ALA A 125 -14.46 -13.76 -10.13
N LEU A 126 -14.84 -12.58 -10.65
CA LEU A 126 -14.01 -11.83 -11.58
C LEU A 126 -12.69 -11.39 -10.93
N LEU A 127 -12.72 -10.92 -9.69
CA LEU A 127 -11.49 -10.62 -8.95
C LEU A 127 -10.59 -11.86 -8.82
N TYR A 128 -11.15 -13.04 -8.53
CA TYR A 128 -10.36 -14.27 -8.43
C TYR A 128 -9.74 -14.70 -9.77
N GLN A 129 -10.34 -14.32 -10.90
CA GLN A 129 -9.78 -14.59 -12.23
C GLN A 129 -8.70 -13.58 -12.63
N MET A 130 -8.90 -12.30 -12.28
CA MET A 130 -7.97 -11.22 -12.62
C MET A 130 -6.72 -11.22 -11.76
N ASP A 131 -6.83 -11.72 -10.53
CA ASP A 131 -5.76 -11.67 -9.55
C ASP A 131 -5.46 -13.06 -8.99
N ALA A 132 -4.26 -13.57 -9.27
CA ALA A 132 -3.84 -14.87 -8.78
C ALA A 132 -3.63 -14.85 -7.26
N ALA A 133 -3.77 -16.02 -6.61
CA ALA A 133 -3.48 -16.21 -5.19
C ALA A 133 -1.96 -16.34 -4.94
N ASP A 134 -1.16 -15.41 -5.45
CA ASP A 134 0.29 -15.35 -5.29
C ASP A 134 0.70 -13.99 -4.68
N ASN A 135 1.96 -13.87 -4.25
CA ASN A 135 2.50 -12.63 -3.68
C ASN A 135 1.67 -12.09 -2.49
N LEU A 136 1.21 -12.99 -1.61
CA LEU A 136 0.28 -12.62 -0.55
C LEU A 136 0.95 -11.99 0.67
N PHE A 137 1.98 -12.62 1.23
CA PHE A 137 2.64 -12.18 2.45
C PHE A 137 3.89 -11.33 2.17
N PRO A 138 4.03 -10.13 2.76
CA PRO A 138 3.02 -9.34 3.46
C PRO A 138 2.03 -8.66 2.50
N SER A 139 0.83 -8.31 2.96
CA SER A 139 -0.19 -7.69 2.10
C SER A 139 0.16 -6.25 1.71
N ILE A 140 0.39 -6.00 0.41
CA ILE A 140 0.58 -4.64 -0.13
C ILE A 140 -0.69 -3.79 0.02
N HIS A 141 -1.89 -4.38 -0.07
CA HIS A 141 -3.15 -3.64 0.15
C HIS A 141 -3.26 -3.11 1.58
N CYS A 142 -2.93 -3.94 2.56
CA CYS A 142 -2.93 -3.54 3.96
C CYS A 142 -1.83 -2.51 4.23
N LEU A 143 -0.64 -2.74 3.66
CA LEU A 143 0.50 -1.82 3.72
C LEU A 143 0.15 -0.42 3.18
N ASN A 144 -0.40 -0.34 1.96
CA ASN A 144 -0.81 0.93 1.34
C ASN A 144 -1.87 1.64 2.18
N SER A 145 -2.87 0.90 2.65
CA SER A 145 -3.96 1.46 3.45
C SER A 145 -3.47 1.99 4.79
N TRP A 146 -2.52 1.30 5.41
CA TRP A 146 -1.90 1.79 6.63
C TRP A 146 -0.99 2.98 6.40
N PHE A 147 -0.24 3.03 5.29
CA PHE A 147 0.49 4.22 4.87
C PHE A 147 -0.43 5.42 4.64
N CYS A 148 -1.64 5.22 4.12
CA CYS A 148 -2.65 6.29 4.02
C CYS A 148 -3.01 6.86 5.39
N TYR A 149 -3.13 6.02 6.42
CA TYR A 149 -3.31 6.49 7.79
C TYR A 149 -2.06 7.22 8.32
N ILE A 150 -0.85 6.69 8.08
CA ILE A 150 0.42 7.34 8.45
C ILE A 150 0.55 8.73 7.81
N ALA A 151 0.11 8.89 6.56
CA ALA A 151 0.17 10.16 5.84
C ALA A 151 -0.54 11.31 6.58
N VAL A 152 -1.63 10.98 7.29
CA VAL A 152 -2.54 11.96 7.87
C VAL A 152 -2.49 12.05 9.39
N ARG A 153 -2.07 10.99 10.09
CA ARG A 153 -2.16 10.90 11.55
C ARG A 153 -1.24 11.88 12.26
N SER A 154 -1.63 12.27 13.47
CA SER A 154 -0.84 13.09 14.40
C SER A 154 -0.46 14.46 13.84
N ARG A 155 -1.31 15.02 12.97
CA ARG A 155 -1.13 16.35 12.38
C ARG A 155 -2.23 17.31 12.77
N ARG A 156 -1.85 18.55 13.04
CA ARG A 156 -2.79 19.60 13.48
C ARG A 156 -3.50 20.23 12.29
N GLU A 157 -2.86 20.23 11.13
CA GLU A 157 -3.35 20.83 9.89
C GLU A 157 -4.43 19.98 9.21
N ILE A 158 -4.46 18.67 9.51
CA ILE A 158 -5.43 17.74 8.94
C ILE A 158 -6.57 17.54 9.94
N PRO A 159 -7.84 17.75 9.55
CA PRO A 159 -8.98 17.59 10.44
C PRO A 159 -9.02 16.23 11.12
N ARG A 160 -9.36 16.21 12.43
CA ARG A 160 -9.43 14.96 13.21
C ARG A 160 -10.43 13.95 12.65
N TRP A 161 -11.52 14.40 12.03
CA TRP A 161 -12.49 13.52 11.37
C TRP A 161 -11.84 12.76 10.21
N TYR A 162 -10.96 13.41 9.43
CA TYR A 162 -10.30 12.77 8.29
C TYR A 162 -9.23 11.79 8.75
N GLN A 163 -8.50 12.11 9.82
CA GLN A 163 -7.56 11.16 10.44
C GLN A 163 -8.26 9.89 10.93
N ARG A 164 -9.44 10.04 11.57
CA ARG A 164 -10.29 8.91 12.00
C ARG A 164 -10.85 8.15 10.79
N PHE A 165 -11.28 8.86 9.74
CA PHE A 165 -11.72 8.24 8.51
C PHE A 165 -10.62 7.39 7.88
N SER A 166 -9.40 7.91 7.69
CA SER A 166 -8.30 7.13 7.10
C SER A 166 -7.92 5.92 7.96
N PHE A 167 -8.02 6.02 9.29
CA PHE A 167 -7.83 4.88 10.19
C PHE A 167 -8.88 3.79 9.97
N TRP A 168 -10.17 4.15 10.02
CA TRP A 168 -11.27 3.20 9.84
C TRP A 168 -11.33 2.64 8.41
N ALA A 169 -10.98 3.46 7.41
CA ALA A 169 -10.86 3.01 6.03
C ALA A 169 -9.76 1.96 5.89
N ALA A 170 -8.61 2.14 6.57
CA ALA A 170 -7.56 1.12 6.56
C ALA A 170 -8.03 -0.20 7.20
N LEU A 171 -8.70 -0.14 8.35
CA LEU A 171 -9.27 -1.33 8.99
C LEU A 171 -10.36 -2.00 8.14
N ALA A 172 -11.19 -1.21 7.44
CA ALA A 172 -12.18 -1.74 6.52
C ALA A 172 -11.53 -2.52 5.36
N VAL A 173 -10.38 -2.04 4.85
CA VAL A 173 -9.59 -2.78 3.85
C VAL A 173 -9.06 -4.08 4.44
N PHE A 174 -8.57 -4.08 5.67
CA PHE A 174 -8.07 -5.30 6.32
C PHE A 174 -9.17 -6.35 6.46
N VAL A 175 -10.37 -5.94 6.87
CA VAL A 175 -11.53 -6.84 6.92
C VAL A 175 -11.88 -7.31 5.52
N SER A 176 -11.95 -6.40 4.56
CA SER A 176 -12.32 -6.70 3.17
C SER A 176 -11.36 -7.70 2.51
N THR A 177 -10.05 -7.61 2.74
CA THR A 177 -9.08 -8.55 2.18
C THR A 177 -9.25 -9.97 2.76
N LEU A 178 -9.60 -10.07 4.05
CA LEU A 178 -9.89 -11.35 4.70
C LEU A 178 -11.21 -11.95 4.23
N THR A 179 -12.28 -11.15 4.18
CA THR A 179 -13.62 -11.61 3.79
C THR A 179 -13.78 -11.80 2.29
N THR A 180 -12.88 -11.26 1.47
CA THR A 180 -12.74 -11.62 0.05
C THR A 180 -11.73 -12.76 -0.16
N LYS A 181 -11.16 -13.34 0.90
CA LYS A 181 -10.12 -14.39 0.84
C LYS A 181 -8.96 -14.02 -0.12
N GLN A 182 -8.65 -12.74 -0.23
CA GLN A 182 -7.47 -12.26 -0.93
C GLN A 182 -6.22 -12.44 -0.07
N HIS A 183 -6.37 -12.31 1.25
CA HIS A 183 -5.30 -12.45 2.21
C HIS A 183 -5.72 -13.28 3.41
N VAL A 184 -4.72 -13.77 4.14
CA VAL A 184 -4.88 -14.35 5.48
C VAL A 184 -4.47 -13.33 6.55
N ILE A 185 -4.82 -13.58 7.82
CA ILE A 185 -4.54 -12.72 8.98
C ILE A 185 -3.05 -12.40 9.07
N ALA A 186 -2.18 -13.37 8.81
CA ALA A 186 -0.74 -13.16 8.80
C ALA A 186 -0.32 -12.07 7.79
N ASP A 187 -0.87 -12.07 6.58
CA ASP A 187 -0.56 -11.07 5.54
C ASP A 187 -0.99 -9.67 5.98
N VAL A 188 -2.17 -9.57 6.60
CA VAL A 188 -2.75 -8.31 7.10
C VAL A 188 -1.89 -7.71 8.19
N ILE A 189 -1.56 -8.52 9.21
CA ILE A 189 -0.69 -8.12 10.31
C ILE A 189 0.69 -7.75 9.77
N GLY A 190 1.26 -8.59 8.90
CA GLY A 190 2.55 -8.36 8.26
C GLY A 190 2.59 -7.04 7.52
N GLY A 191 1.57 -6.73 6.71
CA GLY A 191 1.50 -5.49 5.94
C GLY A 191 1.41 -4.23 6.82
N ALA A 192 0.54 -4.27 7.84
CA ALA A 192 0.38 -3.14 8.77
C ALA A 192 1.63 -2.92 9.65
N LEU A 193 2.19 -3.99 10.22
CA LEU A 193 3.41 -3.92 11.02
C LEU A 193 4.60 -3.46 10.19
N LEU A 194 4.75 -3.96 8.96
CA LEU A 194 5.83 -3.55 8.08
C LEU A 194 5.76 -2.05 7.78
N ALA A 195 4.57 -1.50 7.50
CA ALA A 195 4.39 -0.07 7.30
C ALA A 195 4.80 0.76 8.53
N GLU A 196 4.46 0.32 9.74
CA GLU A 196 4.93 0.98 10.97
C GLU A 196 6.43 0.87 11.16
N VAL A 197 6.99 -0.32 11.03
CA VAL A 197 8.41 -0.57 11.24
C VAL A 197 9.25 0.26 10.28
N THR A 198 8.94 0.28 8.99
CA THR A 198 9.69 1.08 8.03
C THR A 198 9.49 2.58 8.25
N TRP A 199 8.31 3.03 8.68
CA TRP A 199 8.07 4.42 9.07
C TRP A 199 8.90 4.85 10.29
N GLN A 200 9.08 3.96 11.27
CA GLN A 200 9.92 4.20 12.44
C GLN A 200 11.40 4.18 12.07
N ILE A 201 11.84 3.22 11.25
CA ILE A 201 13.21 3.17 10.72
C ILE A 201 13.52 4.47 9.98
N ALA A 202 12.66 4.90 9.07
CA ALA A 202 12.85 6.15 8.32
C ALA A 202 12.87 7.41 9.20
N GLY A 203 12.25 7.36 10.37
CA GLY A 203 12.24 8.46 11.35
C GLY A 203 13.41 8.49 12.32
N ARG A 204 13.99 7.32 12.61
CA ARG A 204 15.12 7.17 13.55
C ARG A 204 16.48 7.10 12.87
N THR A 205 16.49 7.03 11.54
CA THR A 205 17.70 6.96 10.72
C THR A 205 17.72 8.10 9.71
N HIS A 206 18.85 8.25 9.00
CA HIS A 206 18.97 9.22 7.92
C HIS A 206 18.31 8.78 6.61
N LEU A 207 17.56 7.66 6.59
CA LEU A 207 17.02 7.06 5.36
C LEU A 207 16.22 8.06 4.51
N GLY A 208 15.34 8.85 5.13
CA GLY A 208 14.59 9.90 4.42
C GLY A 208 15.52 10.95 3.79
N THR A 209 16.53 11.42 4.53
CA THR A 209 17.52 12.39 4.03
C THR A 209 18.33 11.81 2.87
N TRP A 210 18.80 10.56 2.98
CA TRP A 210 19.53 9.87 1.90
C TRP A 210 18.68 9.73 0.64
N TYR A 211 17.44 9.28 0.81
CA TYR A 211 16.46 9.20 -0.28
C TYR A 211 16.29 10.55 -0.98
N GLY A 212 16.06 11.62 -0.22
CA GLY A 212 15.95 12.98 -0.72
C GLY A 212 17.18 13.45 -1.50
N MET A 213 18.36 13.27 -0.93
CA MET A 213 19.63 13.66 -1.57
C MET A 213 19.86 12.97 -2.91
N ILE A 214 19.53 11.67 -3.03
CA ILE A 214 19.66 10.92 -4.28
C ILE A 214 18.73 11.50 -5.35
N LEU A 215 17.50 11.84 -4.99
CA LEU A 215 16.53 12.43 -5.91
C LEU A 215 16.91 13.84 -6.37
N GLU A 216 17.51 14.63 -5.48
CA GLU A 216 17.94 15.99 -5.79
C GLU A 216 19.25 16.05 -6.58
N ARG A 217 20.24 15.19 -6.27
CA ARG A 217 21.48 15.09 -7.06
C ARG A 217 21.21 14.77 -8.53
N ARG A 218 20.20 13.93 -8.83
CA ARG A 218 19.75 13.65 -10.21
C ARG A 218 19.11 14.84 -10.91
N ARG A 219 18.69 15.88 -10.19
CA ARG A 219 18.17 17.13 -10.79
C ARG A 219 19.26 18.17 -11.01
N TRP A 220 20.27 18.27 -10.14
CA TRP A 220 21.39 19.19 -10.33
C TRP A 220 22.19 18.86 -11.60
N LYS A 221 22.52 17.58 -11.82
CA LYS A 221 23.22 17.16 -13.05
C LYS A 221 22.46 17.47 -14.34
N ARG A 222 21.13 17.27 -14.36
CA ARG A 222 20.26 17.58 -15.53
C ARG A 222 20.02 19.06 -15.79
N ARG A 223 20.44 19.97 -14.90
CA ARG A 223 20.40 21.42 -15.13
C ARG A 223 21.77 22.01 -15.49
N ALA A 224 22.83 21.23 -15.32
CA ALA A 224 24.20 21.59 -15.64
C ALA A 224 24.67 21.02 -16.99
N GLU A 225 23.81 20.25 -17.64
CA GLU A 225 23.88 19.80 -19.04
C GLU A 225 22.86 20.61 -19.86
#